data_AF-A0A2X2SMS3-F1
#
_entry.id   AF-A0A2X2SMS3-F1
#
_cell.length_a   1.000
_cell.length_b   1.000
_cell.length_c   1.000
_cell.angle_alpha   90.00
_cell.angle_beta   90.00
_cell.angle_gamma   90.00
#
_symmetry.space_group_name_H-M   'P 1'
#
loop_
_entity.id
_entity.type
_entity.pdbx_description
1 polymer ?
#
loop_
_entity_poly.entity_id
_entity_poly.type
_entity_poly.pdbx_seq_one_letter_code
_entity_poly.pdbx_strand_id
1 'polypeptide(L)' 'MYAIVEIAGQQFKVSKDQKVFVHRLPNQEGEKVVFNNVLLLDNNGTITVGAQL' A
#
# COMPACT_ATOMS: atom_id res chain seq x y z
N MET A 1 7.48 3.14 10.59
CA MET A 1 6.12 2.82 10.11
C MET A 1 6.16 2.31 8.67
N TYR A 2 5.57 1.14 8.42
CA TYR A 2 5.35 0.60 7.07
C TYR A 2 3.96 -0.03 6.97
N ALA A 3 3.48 -0.18 5.74
CA ALA A 3 2.24 -0.88 5.46
C ALA A 3 2.47 -1.95 4.40
N ILE A 4 1.64 -3.00 4.41
CA ILE A 4 1.50 -3.92 3.30
C ILE A 4 0.17 -3.58 2.62
N VAL A 5 0.24 -3.19 1.36
CA VAL A 5 -0.92 -2.78 0.57
C VAL A 5 -1.03 -3.62 -0.68
N GLU A 6 -2.25 -3.86 -1.15
CA GLU A 6 -2.47 -4.51 -2.43
C GLU A 6 -2.60 -3.47 -3.55
N ILE A 7 -1.74 -3.58 -4.56
CA ILE A 7 -1.73 -2.72 -5.74
C ILE A 7 -1.79 -3.63 -6.97
N ALA A 8 -2.87 -3.51 -7.75
CA ALA A 8 -3.08 -4.28 -8.97
C ALA A 8 -2.93 -5.81 -8.77
N GLY A 9 -3.44 -6.35 -7.66
CA GLY A 9 -3.41 -7.78 -7.34
C GLY A 9 -2.09 -8.29 -6.75
N GLN A 10 -1.12 -7.41 -6.48
CA GLN A 10 0.13 -7.76 -5.81
C GLN A 10 0.32 -6.99 -4.52
N GLN A 11 0.97 -7.63 -3.55
CA GLN A 11 1.23 -7.05 -2.25
C GLN A 11 2.57 -6.31 -2.25
N PHE A 12 2.56 -5.08 -1.77
CA PHE A 12 3.75 -4.24 -1.67
C PHE A 12 3.94 -3.77 -0.23
N LYS A 13 5.16 -3.93 0.27
CA LYS A 13 5.60 -3.23 1.47
C LYS A 13 5.95 -1.79 1.10
N VAL A 14 5.21 -0.85 1.67
CA VAL A 14 5.36 0.59 1.43
C VAL A 14 5.67 1.33 2.73
N SER A 15 6.52 2.35 2.64
CA SER A 15 6.76 3.31 3.71
C SER A 15 6.61 4.74 3.19
N LYS A 16 6.52 5.69 4.11
CA LYS A 16 6.48 7.11 3.77
C LYS A 16 7.70 7.49 2.92
N ASP A 17 7.48 8.32 1.90
CA ASP A 17 8.48 8.83 0.95
C ASP A 17 9.19 7.77 0.09
N GLN A 18 8.69 6.52 0.09
CA GLN A 18 9.22 5.44 -0.75
C GLN A 18 8.69 5.53 -2.18
N LYS A 19 9.59 5.33 -3.16
CA LYS A 19 9.22 5.06 -4.55
C LYS A 19 9.12 3.54 -4.75
N VAL A 20 8.03 3.09 -5.36
CA VAL A 20 7.78 1.67 -5.66
C VAL A 20 7.47 1.49 -7.13
N PHE A 21 7.98 0.42 -7.72
CA PHE A 21 7.60 -0.01 -9.07
C PHE A 21 6.43 -0.99 -8.93
N VAL A 22 5.32 -0.64 -9.57
CA VAL A 22 4.08 -1.42 -9.55
C VAL A 22 3.62 -1.70 -10.98
N HIS A 23 2.62 -2.55 -11.12
CA HIS A 23 1.97 -2.75 -12.40
C HIS A 23 1.30 -1.48 -12.91
N ARG A 24 1.09 -1.42 -14.23
CA ARG A 24 0.46 -0.27 -14.90
C ARG A 24 -0.90 0.02 -14.27
N LEU A 25 -1.07 1.26 -13.81
CA LEU A 25 -2.33 1.77 -13.29
C LEU A 25 -3.13 2.46 -14.42
N PRO A 26 -4.47 2.50 -14.34
CA PRO A 26 -5.31 3.20 -15.32
C PRO A 26 -5.28 4.73 -15.16
N ASN A 27 -4.74 5.24 -14.04
CA ASN A 27 -4.65 6.66 -13.70
C ASN A 27 -3.66 7.42 -14.60
N GLN A 28 -3.86 8.75 -14.68
CA GLN A 28 -2.95 9.61 -15.42
C GLN A 28 -1.65 9.86 -14.64
N GLU A 29 -0.58 10.21 -15.35
CA GLU A 29 0.68 10.57 -14.72
C GLU A 29 0.51 11.83 -13.84
N GLY A 30 1.08 11.80 -12.63
CA GLY A 30 0.98 12.90 -11.65
C GLY A 30 -0.33 12.91 -10.85
N GLU A 31 -1.29 12.04 -11.16
CA GLU A 31 -2.52 11.92 -10.39
C GLU A 31 -2.27 11.27 -9.02
N LYS A 32 -2.96 11.76 -8.00
CA LYS A 32 -2.94 11.12 -6.67
C LYS A 32 -3.89 9.93 -6.67
N VAL A 33 -3.37 8.76 -6.33
CA VAL A 33 -4.15 7.52 -6.23
C VAL A 33 -4.27 7.11 -4.76
N VAL A 34 -5.42 6.57 -4.38
CA VAL A 34 -5.68 6.04 -3.03
C VAL A 34 -5.88 4.53 -3.13
N PHE A 35 -5.12 3.77 -2.33
CA PHE A 35 -5.27 2.32 -2.21
C PHE A 35 -5.99 1.99 -0.91
N ASN A 36 -7.18 1.40 -1.02
CA ASN A 36 -8.03 1.10 0.14
C ASN A 36 -7.69 -0.23 0.79
N ASN A 37 -7.05 -1.14 0.06
CA ASN A 37 -6.74 -2.48 0.57
C ASN A 37 -5.38 -2.48 1.28
N VAL A 38 -5.43 -2.24 2.59
CA VAL A 38 -4.27 -2.29 3.49
C VAL A 38 -4.36 -3.56 4.33
N LEU A 39 -3.43 -4.49 4.10
CA LEU A 39 -3.41 -5.81 4.72
C LEU A 39 -2.72 -5.77 6.09
N LEU A 40 -1.71 -4.92 6.25
CA LEU A 40 -0.99 -4.77 7.50
C LEU A 40 -0.47 -3.34 7.64
N LEU A 41 -0.50 -2.81 8.85
CA LEU A 41 0.14 -1.57 9.23
C LEU A 41 1.01 -1.81 10.47
N ASP A 42 2.31 -1.51 10.37
CA ASP A 42 3.21 -1.43 11.52
C ASP A 42 3.47 0.05 11.81
N ASN A 43 2.95 0.52 12.94
CA ASN A 43 3.22 1.84 13.48
C ASN A 43 4.20 1.75 14.65
N ASN A 44 5.49 1.71 14.33
CA ASN A 44 6.60 1.76 15.29
C ASN A 44 6.48 0.69 16.38
N GLY A 45 6.19 -0.55 15.96
CA GLY A 45 6.02 -1.71 16.85
C GLY A 45 4.57 -2.04 17.19
N THR A 46 3.62 -1.14 16.93
CA THR A 46 2.19 -1.47 16.99
C THR A 46 1.74 -2.04 15.65
N ILE A 47 1.48 -3.34 15.58
CA ILE A 47 1.04 -4.02 14.36
C ILE A 47 -0.50 -4.12 14.36
N THR A 48 -1.11 -3.64 13.29
CA THR A 48 -2.53 -3.81 12.96
C THR A 48 -2.63 -4.67 11.71
N VAL A 49 -3.32 -5.80 11.78
CA VAL A 49 -3.56 -6.68 10.64
C VAL A 49 -4.99 -6.44 10.16
N GLY A 50 -5.17 -6.24 8.85
CA GLY A 50 -6.48 -6.10 8.24
C GLY A 50 -7.28 -7.38 8.44
N ALA A 51 -8.51 -7.26 8.95
CA ALA A 51 -9.43 -8.39 9.01
C ALA A 51 -9.96 -8.65 7.58
N GLN A 52 -9.86 -9.90 7.13
CA GLN A 52 -10.51 -10.37 5.92
C GLN A 52 -12.02 -10.09 6.06
N LEU A 53 -12.60 -9.29 5.17
CA LEU A 53 -14.05 -9.28 4.98
C LEU A 53 -14.46 -10.48 4.13
#